data_AF-A0A8T6FFU5-F1
#
_entry.id   AF-A0A8T6FFU5-F1
#
_cell.length_a   1.000
_cell.length_b   1.000
_cell.length_c   1.000
_cell.angle_alpha   90.00
_cell.angle_beta   90.00
_cell.angle_gamma   90.00
#
_symmetry.space_group_name_H-M   'P 1'
#
loop_
_entity.id
_entity.type
_entity.pdbx_description
1 polymer ?
#
loop_
_entity_poly.entity_id
_entity_poly.type
_entity_poly.pdbx_seq_one_letter_code
_entity_poly.pdbx_strand_id
1 'polypeptide(L)' 'MPVSAPFDEADLVRCVELPALRAAHTRHHGEYSGLPRANAALRSWCSARSLATGPLCWEVYGDWSDEPSRLVTDVYFELL' A
#
# COMPACT_ATOMS: atom_id res chain seq x y z
N MET A 1 10.76 2.92 -8.09
CA MET A 1 11.09 4.34 -8.28
C MET A 1 9.81 5.16 -8.20
N PRO A 2 9.68 6.12 -7.26
CA PRO A 2 8.55 7.05 -7.25
C PRO A 2 8.64 8.06 -8.41
N VAL A 3 7.50 8.61 -8.83
CA VAL A 3 7.43 9.76 -9.76
C VAL A 3 7.95 11.00 -9.02
N SER A 4 8.90 11.72 -9.60
CA SER A 4 9.61 12.83 -8.94
C SER A 4 9.02 14.22 -9.20
N ALA A 5 8.18 14.37 -10.22
CA ALA A 5 7.47 15.61 -10.56
C ALA A 5 6.20 15.29 -11.36
N PRO A 6 5.21 16.21 -11.42
CA PRO A 6 4.05 16.08 -12.30
C PRO A 6 4.47 15.87 -13.76
N PHE A 7 3.65 15.15 -14.53
CA PHE A 7 3.89 14.85 -15.93
C PHE A 7 2.60 14.94 -16.75
N ASP A 8 2.73 15.14 -18.06
CA ASP A 8 1.58 15.18 -18.97
C ASP A 8 0.92 13.80 -19.08
N GLU A 9 -0.40 13.76 -18.87
CA GLU A 9 -1.18 12.54 -19.01
C GLU A 9 -1.12 12.00 -20.44
N ALA A 10 -1.11 10.68 -20.60
CA ALA A 10 -1.03 10.03 -21.91
C ALA A 10 -1.81 8.71 -21.93
N ASP A 11 -2.68 8.54 -22.91
CA ASP A 11 -3.56 7.37 -23.09
C ASP A 11 -4.30 6.98 -21.80
N LEU A 12 -3.84 5.91 -21.13
CA LEU A 12 -4.40 5.37 -19.89
C LEU A 12 -3.60 5.78 -18.64
N VAL A 13 -2.50 6.51 -18.81
CA VAL A 13 -1.64 6.97 -17.73
C VAL A 13 -2.10 8.35 -17.27
N ARG A 14 -2.48 8.44 -16.00
CA ARG A 14 -2.98 9.67 -15.36
C ARG A 14 -1.96 10.17 -14.34
N CYS A 15 -1.77 11.48 -14.28
CA CYS A 15 -0.92 12.12 -13.27
C CYS A 15 -1.82 12.52 -12.10
N VAL A 16 -1.87 11.69 -11.07
CA VAL A 16 -2.74 11.88 -9.90
C VAL A 16 -1.93 11.98 -8.62
N GLU A 17 -2.41 12.79 -7.68
CA GLU A 17 -1.87 12.90 -6.33
C GLU A 17 -2.82 12.23 -5.33
N LEU A 18 -2.27 11.44 -4.41
CA LEU A 18 -3.05 10.90 -3.31
C LEU A 18 -3.43 12.06 -2.37
N PRO A 19 -4.71 12.23 -2.02
CA PRO A 19 -5.12 13.31 -1.12
C PRO A 19 -4.51 13.08 0.27
N ALA A 20 -4.33 14.17 1.01
CA ALA A 20 -3.93 14.11 2.41
C ALA A 20 -5.05 13.40 3.22
N LEU A 21 -4.78 12.15 3.63
CA LEU A 21 -5.75 11.28 4.28
C LEU A 21 -5.11 10.53 5.46
N ARG A 22 -5.95 9.97 6.35
CA ARG A 22 -5.50 9.06 7.40
C ARG A 22 -5.51 7.64 6.87
N ALA A 23 -4.47 6.88 7.16
CA ALA A 23 -4.39 5.48 6.75
C ALA A 23 -3.91 4.56 7.87
N ALA A 24 -4.42 3.35 7.88
CA ALA A 24 -3.79 2.23 8.57
C ALA A 24 -2.71 1.64 7.65
N HIS A 25 -1.61 1.20 8.24
CA HIS A 25 -0.44 0.73 7.50
C HIS A 25 0.13 -0.52 8.15
N THR A 26 0.62 -1.44 7.32
CA THR A 26 1.48 -2.54 7.75
C THR A 26 2.62 -2.75 6.76
N ARG A 27 3.75 -3.23 7.27
CA ARG A 27 4.92 -3.60 6.45
C ARG A 27 5.04 -5.12 6.38
N HIS A 28 5.00 -5.65 5.18
CA HIS A 28 5.26 -7.06 4.88
C HIS A 28 6.73 -7.24 4.49
N HIS A 29 7.39 -8.23 5.09
CA HIS A 29 8.73 -8.68 4.73
C HIS A 29 8.63 -10.10 4.17
N GLY A 30 9.26 -10.34 3.02
CA GLY A 30 9.24 -11.66 2.38
C GLY A 30 8.51 -11.68 1.05
N GLU A 31 8.26 -12.89 0.55
CA GLU A 31 7.59 -13.13 -0.73
C GLU A 31 6.20 -12.50 -0.81
N TYR A 32 5.80 -12.06 -2.00
CA TYR A 32 4.48 -11.47 -2.26
C TYR A 32 3.32 -12.44 -2.05
N SER A 33 3.59 -13.76 -2.04
CA SER A 33 2.63 -14.80 -1.63
C SER A 33 2.09 -14.59 -0.20
N GLY A 34 2.81 -13.84 0.64
CA GLY A 34 2.38 -13.45 1.99
C GLY A 34 1.46 -12.23 2.08
N LEU A 35 1.27 -11.46 1.01
CA LEU A 35 0.44 -10.24 1.02
C LEU A 35 -1.02 -10.47 1.42
N PRO A 36 -1.69 -11.58 1.06
CA PRO A 36 -3.03 -11.86 1.57
C PRO A 36 -3.10 -11.91 3.10
N ARG A 37 -2.06 -12.46 3.75
CA ARG A 37 -1.95 -12.51 5.21
C ARG A 37 -1.72 -11.12 5.80
N ALA A 38 -0.86 -10.31 5.20
CA ALA A 38 -0.62 -8.92 5.63
C ALA A 38 -1.91 -8.07 5.54
N ASN A 39 -2.63 -8.18 4.42
CA ASN A 39 -3.93 -7.55 4.22
C ASN A 39 -4.95 -7.99 5.29
N ALA A 40 -5.09 -9.30 5.51
CA ALA A 40 -6.01 -9.84 6.52
C ALA A 40 -5.67 -9.37 7.94
N ALA A 41 -4.39 -9.31 8.29
CA ALA A 41 -3.94 -8.81 9.58
C ALA A 41 -4.29 -7.31 9.76
N LEU A 42 -4.05 -6.48 8.74
CA LEU A 42 -4.38 -5.04 8.80
C LEU A 42 -5.90 -4.81 8.89
N ARG A 43 -6.71 -5.56 8.14
CA ARG A 43 -8.18 -5.50 8.23
C ARG A 43 -8.67 -5.90 9.63
N SER A 44 -8.12 -6.98 10.17
CA SER A 44 -8.46 -7.46 11.52
C SER A 44 -8.09 -6.43 12.59
N TRP A 45 -6.93 -5.78 12.44
CA TRP A 45 -6.48 -4.72 13.34
C TRP A 45 -7.40 -3.49 13.30
N CYS A 46 -7.85 -3.07 12.11
CA CYS A 46 -8.80 -1.96 11.97
C CYS A 46 -10.15 -2.30 12.63
N SER A 47 -10.67 -3.51 12.34
CA SER A 47 -11.93 -4.01 12.91
C SER A 47 -11.89 -4.06 14.44
N ALA A 48 -10.82 -4.62 15.02
CA ALA A 48 -10.63 -4.73 16.46
C ALA A 48 -10.55 -3.35 17.17
N ARG A 49 -10.23 -2.29 16.43
CA ARG A 49 -10.18 -0.91 16.93
C ARG A 49 -11.40 -0.08 16.55
N SER A 50 -12.41 -0.70 15.94
CA SER A 50 -13.60 -0.02 15.42
C SER A 50 -13.27 1.13 14.47
N LEU A 51 -12.18 0.98 13.71
CA LEU A 51 -11.77 1.95 12.70
C LEU A 51 -12.49 1.63 11.38
N ALA A 52 -13.24 2.60 10.86
CA ALA A 52 -13.85 2.51 9.55
C ALA A 52 -12.80 2.69 8.45
N THR A 53 -12.80 1.81 7.45
CA THR A 53 -11.89 1.89 6.29
C THR A 53 -12.61 2.47 5.09
N GLY A 54 -11.92 3.33 4.34
CA GLY A 54 -12.40 3.90 3.08
C GLY A 54 -12.21 2.98 1.87
N PRO A 55 -12.60 3.44 0.67
CA PRO A 55 -12.44 2.69 -0.58
C PRO A 55 -10.99 2.59 -1.05
N LEU A 56 -10.08 3.48 -0.62
CA LEU A 56 -8.69 3.45 -1.08
C LEU A 56 -7.87 2.38 -0.34
N CYS A 57 -7.26 1.47 -1.11
CA CYS A 57 -6.17 0.61 -0.66
C CYS A 57 -5.03 0.64 -1.67
N TRP A 58 -3.79 0.69 -1.20
CA TRP A 58 -2.63 0.69 -2.09
C TRP A 58 -1.43 -0.01 -1.46
N GLU A 59 -0.50 -0.39 -2.31
CA GLU A 59 0.73 -1.09 -1.94
C GLU A 59 1.94 -0.34 -2.51
N VAL A 60 2.98 -0.20 -1.70
CA VAL A 60 4.27 0.37 -2.11
C VAL A 60 5.31 -0.74 -2.05
N TYR A 61 5.83 -1.10 -3.22
CA TYR A 61 6.87 -2.10 -3.37
C TYR A 61 8.23 -1.41 -3.20
N GLY A 62 9.02 -1.89 -2.23
CA GLY A 62 10.37 -1.41 -1.96
C GLY A 62 11.36 -1.82 -3.05
N ASP A 63 12.65 -1.69 -2.74
CA ASP A 63 13.71 -2.07 -3.66
C ASP A 63 13.66 -3.57 -4.00
N TRP A 64 13.82 -3.87 -5.29
CA TRP A 64 13.86 -5.25 -5.76
C TRP A 64 15.09 -5.97 -5.22
N SER A 65 14.92 -7.25 -4.90
CA SER A 65 15.98 -8.17 -4.50
C SER A 65 15.60 -9.60 -4.89
N ASP A 66 16.56 -10.37 -5.41
CA ASP A 66 16.35 -11.80 -5.68
C ASP A 66 16.32 -12.63 -4.39
N GLU A 67 16.81 -12.08 -3.27
CA GLU A 67 16.63 -12.67 -1.94
C GLU A 67 15.25 -12.30 -1.39
N PRO A 68 14.29 -13.25 -1.26
CA PRO A 68 12.91 -12.91 -0.93
C PRO A 68 12.75 -12.29 0.46
N SER A 69 13.60 -12.65 1.41
CA SER A 69 13.59 -12.10 2.77
C SER A 69 13.93 -10.61 2.83
N ARG A 70 14.52 -10.04 1.77
CA ARG A 70 14.80 -8.61 1.64
C ARG A 70 13.69 -7.83 0.95
N LEU A 71 12.72 -8.51 0.33
CA LEU A 71 11.57 -7.85 -0.26
C LEU A 71 10.73 -7.21 0.84
N VAL A 72 10.32 -5.97 0.59
CA VAL A 72 9.47 -5.19 1.49
C VAL A 72 8.29 -4.65 0.69
N THR A 73 7.09 -4.83 1.22
CA THR A 73 5.87 -4.21 0.68
C THR A 73 5.13 -3.52 1.82
N ASP A 74 4.91 -2.23 1.67
CA ASP A 74 4.08 -1.43 2.57
C ASP A 74 2.63 -1.45 2.06
N VAL A 75 1.68 -1.88 2.88
CA VAL A 75 0.25 -1.99 2.54
C VAL A 75 -0.55 -0.97 3.36
N TYR A 76 -1.43 -0.23 2.69
CA TYR A 76 -2.20 0.85 3.28
C TYR A 76 -3.69 0.71 3.03
N PHE A 77 -4.50 1.04 4.04
CA PHE A 77 -5.94 1.27 3.91
C PHE A 77 -6.28 2.66 4.39
N GLU A 78 -7.05 3.40 3.59
CA GLU A 78 -7.66 4.65 4.03
C GLU A 78 -8.56 4.40 5.25
N LEU A 79 -8.57 5.38 6.17
CA LEU A 79 -9.43 5.42 7.34
C LEU A 79 -10.38 6.63 7.25
N LEU A 80 -11.63 6.41 7.65
CA LEU A 80 -12.68 7.43 7.72
C LEU A 80 -12.74 8.12 9.09
#